data_AF-A0A0B6YZ95-F1
#
_entry.id   AF-A0A0B6YZ95-F1
#
_cell.length_a   1.000
_cell.length_b   1.000
_cell.length_c   1.000
_cell.angle_alpha   90.00
_cell.angle_beta   90.00
_cell.angle_gamma   90.00
#
_symmetry.space_group_name_H-M   'P 1'
#
loop_
_entity.id
_entity.type
_entity.pdbx_description
1 polymer ?
#
loop_
_entity_poly.entity_id
_entity_poly.type
_entity_poly.pdbx_seq_one_letter_code
_entity_poly.pdbx_strand_id
1 'polypeptide(L)'
;KIFINVCRDITPGIDGTQNCSLGSGSCKVIGNTAVEFGKPIKGVEVTTSGVRLVYTSAEKPVGCLDFPSTTINFMCPKRGGSKEPLLLSNFLVSCSIEIEWVTEFACPVDYISSSTCQLNMEQHNINIDLSPLKRTPFDPYIVNVTDDKDHYQYLINVCDILGASCGGSKTGSSVCQTKTEDESFFRSVGDNGHMTLRYSDDKLTMTLKNGDACSSNYRRDTMIEFFCNTTAVNDGTGYPEFIEHNNCSYFFKWGTKYVCPNHLIDDTCRVTVDGKKFDLSPLVREQGLNWNVITGENEDDDQTYFLNVCHDILNTGEASLCPHGSAVCRKGSNGAFSLGSYTQPLQYDKASKSLRLEYTDGDDTKKTKDGCKAHTTINFFCVTGKLDTAPILVKKSQDDCYHEIEWHTSVACVLSHKTGDGCKVVDDDAGYVFDLSPLTLSNGSYTASGDGYNYLINVCASVKDPNYCVSSPHDNAAICQVKIMSP
;
A
#
# COMPACT_ATOMS: atom_id res chain seq x y z
N LYS A 1 -12.37 -12.35 -15.85
CA LYS A 1 -11.49 -11.20 -15.51
C LYS A 1 -12.32 -9.93 -15.57
N ILE A 2 -12.06 -8.97 -14.69
CA ILE A 2 -12.61 -7.61 -14.76
C ILE A 2 -11.47 -6.68 -15.12
N PHE A 3 -11.71 -5.77 -16.04
CA PHE A 3 -10.80 -4.70 -16.42
C PHE A 3 -11.48 -3.37 -16.13
N ILE A 4 -10.76 -2.47 -15.47
CA ILE A 4 -11.22 -1.11 -15.17
C ILE A 4 -10.12 -0.12 -15.55
N ASN A 5 -10.51 1.07 -15.99
CA ASN A 5 -9.60 2.20 -16.14
C ASN A 5 -10.20 3.41 -15.42
N VAL A 6 -9.42 4.10 -14.61
CA VAL A 6 -9.91 5.18 -13.73
C VAL A 6 -9.99 6.49 -14.51
N CYS A 7 -11.14 7.17 -14.42
CA CYS A 7 -11.45 8.45 -15.06
C CYS A 7 -11.34 8.51 -16.60
N ARG A 8 -11.18 7.37 -17.28
CA ARG A 8 -11.10 7.28 -18.76
C ARG A 8 -11.50 5.90 -19.26
N ASP A 9 -11.58 5.74 -20.57
CA ASP A 9 -11.88 4.48 -21.24
C ASP A 9 -10.68 3.52 -21.26
N ILE A 10 -10.96 2.22 -21.34
CA ILE A 10 -9.97 1.14 -21.40
C ILE A 10 -9.29 1.17 -22.77
N THR A 11 -7.95 1.16 -22.77
CA THR A 11 -7.17 1.02 -24.00
C THR A 11 -7.35 -0.40 -24.58
N PRO A 12 -7.89 -0.57 -25.79
CA PRO A 12 -8.07 -1.87 -26.40
C PRO A 12 -6.74 -2.57 -26.72
N GLY A 13 -6.71 -3.90 -26.61
CA GLY A 13 -5.62 -4.72 -27.12
C GLY A 13 -4.44 -4.98 -26.16
N ILE A 14 -4.49 -4.45 -24.94
CA ILE A 14 -3.46 -4.66 -23.90
C ILE A 14 -3.96 -5.73 -22.91
N ASP A 15 -3.13 -6.73 -22.59
CA ASP A 15 -3.35 -7.70 -21.50
C ASP A 15 -4.74 -8.37 -21.41
N GLY A 16 -5.37 -8.63 -22.55
CA GLY A 16 -6.66 -9.34 -22.64
C GLY A 16 -7.90 -8.44 -22.74
N THR A 17 -7.74 -7.13 -23.01
CA THR A 17 -8.84 -6.18 -23.27
C THR A 17 -9.32 -6.16 -24.73
N GLN A 18 -8.84 -7.08 -25.57
CA GLN A 18 -9.06 -7.09 -27.03
C GLN A 18 -10.54 -7.05 -27.44
N ASN A 19 -11.40 -7.66 -26.62
CA ASN A 19 -12.83 -7.77 -26.91
C ASN A 19 -13.67 -6.74 -26.15
N CYS A 20 -13.06 -5.86 -25.34
CA CYS A 20 -13.80 -4.83 -24.62
C CYS A 20 -14.31 -3.74 -25.57
N SER A 21 -15.55 -3.29 -25.36
CA SER A 21 -16.18 -2.25 -26.17
C SER A 21 -15.39 -0.94 -26.12
N LEU A 22 -15.27 -0.27 -27.26
CA LEU A 22 -14.64 1.06 -27.35
C LEU A 22 -15.39 2.07 -26.47
N GLY A 23 -14.62 2.88 -25.73
CA GLY A 23 -15.17 3.87 -24.80
C GLY A 23 -15.68 3.30 -23.47
N SER A 24 -15.54 1.99 -23.22
CA SER A 24 -15.88 1.39 -21.92
C SER A 24 -14.83 1.75 -20.87
N GLY A 25 -15.27 2.19 -19.69
CA GLY A 25 -14.40 2.40 -18.53
C GLY A 25 -14.25 1.14 -17.68
N SER A 26 -15.19 0.20 -17.82
CA SER A 26 -15.21 -1.11 -17.16
C SER A 26 -15.71 -2.20 -18.09
N CYS A 27 -15.04 -3.35 -18.06
CA CYS A 27 -15.30 -4.48 -18.94
C CYS A 27 -15.11 -5.81 -18.21
N LYS A 28 -16.06 -6.73 -18.36
CA LYS A 28 -16.01 -8.09 -17.83
C LYS A 28 -15.74 -9.08 -18.95
N VAL A 29 -14.68 -9.86 -18.82
CA VAL A 29 -14.28 -10.87 -19.83
C VAL A 29 -14.41 -12.28 -19.26
N ILE A 30 -15.18 -13.14 -19.95
CA ILE A 30 -15.38 -14.56 -19.66
C ILE A 30 -15.05 -15.37 -20.92
N GLY A 31 -13.95 -16.11 -20.90
CA GLY A 31 -13.42 -16.76 -22.12
C GLY A 31 -13.09 -15.71 -23.19
N ASN A 32 -13.71 -15.84 -24.36
CA ASN A 32 -13.61 -14.84 -25.44
C ASN A 32 -14.75 -13.81 -25.44
N THR A 33 -15.71 -13.90 -24.52
CA THR A 33 -16.84 -12.97 -24.48
C THR A 33 -16.54 -11.83 -23.52
N ALA A 34 -16.69 -10.60 -23.99
CA ALA A 34 -16.56 -9.40 -23.19
C ALA A 34 -17.91 -8.69 -23.08
N VAL A 35 -18.20 -8.17 -21.90
CA VAL A 35 -19.42 -7.42 -21.59
C VAL A 35 -19.02 -6.09 -21.01
N GLU A 36 -19.62 -5.01 -21.52
CA GLU A 36 -19.42 -3.65 -21.02
C GLU A 36 -20.13 -3.46 -19.68
N PHE A 37 -19.42 -2.91 -18.70
CA PHE A 37 -19.92 -2.64 -17.33
C PHE A 37 -19.91 -1.15 -16.97
N GLY A 38 -19.86 -0.30 -17.99
CA GLY A 38 -20.14 1.12 -17.90
C GLY A 38 -19.08 2.01 -18.55
N LYS A 39 -19.50 3.24 -18.86
CA LYS A 39 -18.66 4.30 -19.45
C LYS A 39 -18.32 5.39 -18.41
N PRO A 40 -17.16 6.06 -18.55
CA PRO A 40 -16.73 7.15 -17.68
C PRO A 40 -17.47 8.46 -18.02
N ILE A 41 -18.79 8.51 -17.79
CA ILE A 41 -19.63 9.66 -18.15
C ILE A 41 -19.64 10.73 -17.04
N LYS A 42 -19.58 10.30 -15.78
CA LYS A 42 -19.58 11.17 -14.60
C LYS A 42 -18.19 11.24 -13.99
N GLY A 43 -17.85 12.42 -13.46
CA GLY A 43 -16.65 12.61 -12.65
C GLY A 43 -16.78 11.94 -11.28
N VAL A 44 -15.71 12.01 -10.50
CA VAL A 44 -15.64 11.43 -9.16
C VAL A 44 -16.50 12.24 -8.18
N GLU A 45 -17.21 11.57 -7.28
CA GLU A 45 -18.02 12.16 -6.21
C GLU A 45 -17.30 12.06 -4.87
N VAL A 46 -17.28 13.12 -4.07
CA VAL A 46 -16.71 13.08 -2.71
C VAL A 46 -17.69 12.41 -1.76
N THR A 47 -17.19 11.49 -0.92
CA THR A 47 -17.96 10.83 0.13
C THR A 47 -17.39 11.18 1.51
N THR A 48 -18.03 10.71 2.59
CA THR A 48 -17.56 10.96 3.96
C THR A 48 -16.25 10.23 4.30
N SER A 49 -15.87 9.21 3.53
CA SER A 49 -14.70 8.36 3.78
C SER A 49 -13.69 8.31 2.62
N GLY A 50 -13.88 9.11 1.57
CA GLY A 50 -13.00 9.12 0.40
C GLY A 50 -13.70 9.68 -0.83
N VAL A 51 -13.51 9.01 -1.98
CA VAL A 51 -14.13 9.41 -3.26
C VAL A 51 -14.73 8.20 -3.96
N ARG A 52 -15.86 8.39 -4.64
CA ARG A 52 -16.61 7.35 -5.33
C ARG A 52 -16.69 7.65 -6.83
N LEU A 53 -16.35 6.67 -7.64
CA LEU A 53 -16.50 6.72 -9.08
C LEU A 53 -17.56 5.74 -9.54
N VAL A 54 -18.49 6.19 -10.39
CA VAL A 54 -19.59 5.37 -10.88
C VAL A 54 -19.60 5.39 -12.40
N TYR A 55 -19.40 4.22 -13.00
CA TYR A 55 -19.62 3.99 -14.42
C TYR A 55 -20.95 3.32 -14.64
N THR A 56 -21.67 3.78 -15.65
CA THR A 56 -23.00 3.26 -16.00
C THR A 56 -23.03 2.87 -17.47
N SER A 57 -23.67 1.76 -17.76
CA SER A 57 -23.94 1.31 -19.13
C SER A 57 -25.26 1.89 -19.62
N ALA A 58 -25.31 2.24 -20.91
CA ALA A 58 -26.57 2.59 -21.59
C ALA A 58 -27.33 1.35 -22.08
N GLU A 59 -26.67 0.20 -22.16
CA GLU A 59 -27.21 -1.04 -22.68
C GLU A 59 -27.38 -2.07 -21.57
N LYS A 60 -28.50 -2.79 -21.59
CA LYS A 60 -28.85 -3.83 -20.61
C LYS A 60 -28.74 -5.22 -21.27
N PRO A 61 -27.69 -6.00 -20.95
CA PRO A 61 -27.51 -7.35 -21.49
C PRO A 61 -28.62 -8.31 -21.04
N VAL A 62 -28.85 -9.35 -21.85
CA VAL A 62 -29.78 -10.44 -21.52
C VAL A 62 -29.26 -11.18 -20.28
N GLY A 63 -30.06 -11.24 -19.21
CA GLY A 63 -29.68 -11.86 -17.93
C GLY A 63 -29.38 -10.86 -16.81
N CYS A 64 -29.30 -9.56 -17.10
CA CYS A 64 -29.18 -8.52 -16.08
C CYS A 64 -30.54 -7.98 -15.64
N LEU A 65 -30.79 -7.87 -14.33
CA LEU A 65 -31.99 -7.22 -13.77
C LEU A 65 -31.95 -5.70 -13.91
N ASP A 66 -30.76 -5.10 -13.85
CA ASP A 66 -30.53 -3.66 -14.01
C ASP A 66 -29.47 -3.37 -15.09
N PHE A 67 -29.30 -2.09 -15.43
CA PHE A 67 -28.21 -1.67 -16.31
C PHE A 67 -26.87 -1.97 -15.64
N PRO A 68 -25.91 -2.59 -16.37
CA PRO A 68 -24.59 -2.82 -15.83
C PRO A 68 -23.94 -1.54 -15.32
N SER A 69 -23.37 -1.65 -14.13
CA SER A 69 -22.67 -0.53 -13.51
C SER A 69 -21.41 -1.02 -12.81
N THR A 70 -20.46 -0.10 -12.67
CA THR A 70 -19.25 -0.30 -11.89
C THR A 70 -19.13 0.84 -10.90
N THR A 71 -19.13 0.51 -9.62
CA THR A 71 -18.91 1.44 -8.53
C THR A 71 -17.55 1.15 -7.93
N ILE A 72 -16.68 2.15 -7.90
CA ILE A 72 -15.35 2.08 -7.28
C ILE A 72 -15.36 3.07 -6.13
N ASN A 73 -15.25 2.56 -4.90
CA ASN A 73 -15.09 3.36 -3.71
C ASN A 73 -13.60 3.45 -3.38
N PHE A 74 -13.00 4.62 -3.62
CA PHE A 74 -11.64 4.88 -3.24
C PHE A 74 -11.58 5.43 -1.83
N MET A 75 -10.72 4.83 -1.00
CA MET A 75 -10.56 5.22 0.41
C MET A 75 -9.13 5.65 0.65
N CYS A 76 -8.95 6.78 1.34
CA CYS A 76 -7.63 7.17 1.81
C CYS A 76 -7.17 6.17 2.89
N PRO A 77 -5.99 5.53 2.75
CA PRO A 77 -5.46 4.68 3.80
C PRO A 77 -5.29 5.48 5.10
N LYS A 78 -5.72 4.91 6.23
CA LYS A 78 -5.54 5.55 7.54
C LYS A 78 -4.08 5.47 8.02
N ARG A 79 -3.36 4.41 7.61
CA ARG A 79 -1.91 4.11 7.77
C ARG A 79 -1.52 3.07 6.71
N GLY A 80 -0.22 3.00 6.35
CA GLY A 80 0.29 2.14 5.27
C GLY A 80 -0.01 2.70 3.87
N GLY A 81 0.49 2.05 2.82
CA GLY A 81 0.35 2.49 1.44
C GLY A 81 -0.97 2.08 0.78
N SER A 82 -1.02 2.31 -0.53
CA SER A 82 -2.11 1.84 -1.39
C SER A 82 -2.18 0.31 -1.44
N LYS A 83 -3.40 -0.23 -1.50
CA LYS A 83 -3.66 -1.69 -1.58
C LYS A 83 -4.24 -2.04 -2.94
N GLU A 84 -4.14 -3.32 -3.32
CA GLU A 84 -4.81 -3.82 -4.52
C GLU A 84 -6.33 -3.66 -4.43
N PRO A 85 -7.04 -3.41 -5.55
CA PRO A 85 -8.49 -3.29 -5.54
C PRO A 85 -9.16 -4.59 -5.08
N LEU A 86 -10.06 -4.47 -4.10
CA LEU A 86 -10.86 -5.57 -3.58
C LEU A 86 -12.21 -5.62 -4.29
N LEU A 87 -12.50 -6.73 -4.95
CA LEU A 87 -13.81 -6.99 -5.55
C LEU A 87 -14.79 -7.48 -4.46
N LEU A 88 -15.81 -6.68 -4.17
CA LEU A 88 -16.85 -7.00 -3.19
C LEU A 88 -18.02 -7.77 -3.82
N SER A 89 -18.37 -7.42 -5.05
CA SER A 89 -19.49 -8.02 -5.77
C SER A 89 -19.19 -9.47 -6.19
N ASN A 90 -20.18 -10.36 -6.13
CA ASN A 90 -20.03 -11.74 -6.60
C ASN A 90 -19.89 -11.79 -8.14
N PHE A 91 -18.65 -12.03 -8.58
CA PHE A 91 -18.21 -12.06 -9.97
C PHE A 91 -19.08 -12.91 -10.92
N LEU A 92 -19.80 -13.92 -10.42
CA LEU A 92 -20.54 -14.87 -11.26
C LEU A 92 -22.01 -14.49 -11.50
N VAL A 93 -22.61 -13.61 -10.70
CA VAL A 93 -24.07 -13.44 -10.68
C VAL A 93 -24.54 -11.98 -10.70
N SER A 94 -23.69 -11.00 -10.37
CA SER A 94 -24.11 -9.60 -10.36
C SER A 94 -23.88 -8.90 -11.71
N CYS A 95 -24.81 -8.02 -12.07
CA CYS A 95 -24.63 -7.02 -13.13
C CYS A 95 -24.16 -5.66 -12.58
N SER A 96 -23.91 -5.58 -11.28
CA SER A 96 -23.13 -4.52 -10.65
C SER A 96 -21.74 -5.05 -10.30
N ILE A 97 -20.71 -4.26 -10.57
CA ILE A 97 -19.35 -4.48 -10.08
C ILE A 97 -19.13 -3.48 -8.95
N GLU A 98 -18.81 -3.98 -7.77
CA GLU A 98 -18.46 -3.15 -6.61
C GLU A 98 -17.01 -3.44 -6.23
N ILE A 99 -16.21 -2.38 -6.27
CA ILE A 99 -14.78 -2.42 -5.95
C ILE A 99 -14.55 -1.44 -4.81
N GLU A 100 -13.83 -1.94 -3.80
CA GLU A 100 -13.23 -1.11 -2.77
C GLU A 100 -11.74 -0.99 -3.08
N TRP A 101 -11.22 0.23 -3.11
CA TRP A 101 -9.82 0.46 -3.45
C TRP A 101 -9.20 1.45 -2.47
N VAL A 102 -8.40 0.93 -1.55
CA VAL A 102 -7.62 1.77 -0.63
C VAL A 102 -6.42 2.33 -1.38
N THR A 103 -6.34 3.65 -1.55
CA THR A 103 -5.23 4.30 -2.26
C THR A 103 -4.92 5.71 -1.73
N GLU A 104 -3.63 6.05 -1.67
CA GLU A 104 -3.16 7.39 -1.28
C GLU A 104 -3.66 8.48 -2.24
N PHE A 105 -4.00 8.13 -3.49
CA PHE A 105 -4.61 9.06 -4.44
C PHE A 105 -6.00 9.56 -4.01
N ALA A 106 -6.66 8.86 -3.08
CA ALA A 106 -7.94 9.27 -2.51
C ALA A 106 -7.79 10.18 -1.28
N CYS A 107 -6.57 10.41 -0.81
CA CYS A 107 -6.30 11.31 0.30
C CYS A 107 -6.43 12.79 -0.12
N PRO A 108 -6.75 13.70 0.82
CA PRO A 108 -6.70 15.14 0.56
C PRO A 108 -5.33 15.55 0.00
N VAL A 109 -5.29 16.41 -1.01
CA VAL A 109 -4.04 16.76 -1.72
C VAL A 109 -2.98 17.34 -0.78
N ASP A 110 -3.38 18.19 0.15
CA ASP A 110 -2.48 18.82 1.14
C ASP A 110 -1.85 17.82 2.12
N TYR A 111 -2.42 16.60 2.20
CA TYR A 111 -1.91 15.54 3.07
C TYR A 111 -0.73 14.78 2.45
N ILE A 112 -0.74 14.65 1.12
CA ILE A 112 0.25 13.87 0.35
C ILE A 112 1.20 14.76 -0.44
N SER A 113 1.14 16.07 -0.22
CA SER A 113 1.98 17.04 -0.92
C SER A 113 2.52 18.13 -0.01
N SER A 114 3.67 18.66 -0.37
CA SER A 114 4.34 19.75 0.34
C SER A 114 4.90 20.74 -0.68
N SER A 115 4.84 22.02 -0.36
CA SER A 115 5.52 23.07 -1.13
C SER A 115 6.94 23.34 -0.62
N THR A 116 7.37 22.63 0.42
CA THR A 116 8.73 22.74 0.99
C THR A 116 9.58 21.55 0.57
N CYS A 117 10.87 21.59 0.92
CA CYS A 117 11.80 20.48 0.67
C CYS A 117 11.59 19.27 1.60
N GLN A 118 10.63 19.40 2.51
CA GLN A 118 10.31 18.40 3.51
C GLN A 118 8.85 17.98 3.32
N LEU A 119 8.60 16.69 3.43
CA LEU A 119 7.25 16.12 3.42
C LEU A 119 7.10 15.24 4.65
N ASN A 120 6.20 15.62 5.54
CA ASN A 120 5.87 14.85 6.73
C ASN A 120 4.41 14.37 6.64
N MET A 121 4.22 13.06 6.62
CA MET A 121 2.93 12.38 6.66
C MET A 121 2.88 11.52 7.94
N GLU A 122 2.58 12.16 9.07
CA GLU A 122 2.64 11.55 10.41
C GLU A 122 1.79 10.27 10.55
N GLN A 123 0.68 10.14 9.80
CA GLN A 123 -0.15 8.93 9.89
C GLN A 123 0.51 7.73 9.19
N HIS A 124 1.29 7.97 8.13
CA HIS A 124 2.02 6.93 7.40
C HIS A 124 3.47 6.77 7.87
N ASN A 125 3.88 7.50 8.92
CA ASN A 125 5.26 7.54 9.41
C ASN A 125 6.30 7.90 8.32
N ILE A 126 5.87 8.67 7.31
CA ILE A 126 6.75 9.15 6.25
C ILE A 126 7.27 10.53 6.67
N ASN A 127 8.57 10.65 6.86
CA ASN A 127 9.24 11.92 7.05
C ASN A 127 10.41 12.00 6.07
N ILE A 128 10.20 12.73 4.99
CA ILE A 128 11.16 12.90 3.93
C ILE A 128 11.75 14.29 4.03
N ASP A 129 13.08 14.37 4.05
CA ASP A 129 13.83 15.61 3.95
C ASP A 129 14.83 15.53 2.80
N LEU A 130 14.55 16.26 1.72
CA LEU A 130 15.46 16.35 0.58
C LEU A 130 16.49 17.47 0.72
N SER A 131 16.50 18.21 1.83
CA SER A 131 17.45 19.32 2.05
C SER A 131 18.91 18.88 1.94
N PRO A 132 19.31 17.65 2.30
CA PRO A 132 20.67 17.16 2.07
C PRO A 132 21.09 17.08 0.59
N LEU A 133 20.13 17.04 -0.34
CA LEU A 133 20.44 17.06 -1.78
C LEU A 133 20.82 18.45 -2.29
N LYS A 134 20.46 19.50 -1.54
CA LYS A 134 20.77 20.89 -1.90
C LYS A 134 22.27 21.07 -2.10
N ARG A 135 22.63 21.70 -3.21
CA ARG A 135 24.00 22.14 -3.51
C ARG A 135 24.11 23.66 -3.50
N THR A 136 25.33 24.16 -3.60
CA THR A 136 25.55 25.60 -3.73
C THR A 136 25.26 26.06 -5.16
N PRO A 137 24.81 27.32 -5.38
CA PRO A 137 24.56 27.85 -6.73
C PRO A 137 25.76 27.76 -7.69
N PHE A 138 26.98 27.67 -7.16
CA PHE A 138 28.24 27.58 -7.92
C PHE A 138 28.67 26.13 -8.24
N ASP A 139 28.00 25.14 -7.66
CA ASP A 139 28.26 23.71 -7.91
C ASP A 139 26.92 22.97 -8.05
N PRO A 140 26.09 23.28 -9.07
CA PRO A 140 24.85 22.56 -9.29
C PRO A 140 25.11 21.12 -9.78
N TYR A 141 24.10 20.24 -9.72
CA TYR A 141 24.16 18.99 -10.48
C TYR A 141 24.09 19.32 -11.97
N ILE A 142 24.90 18.64 -12.78
CA ILE A 142 24.95 18.85 -14.23
C ILE A 142 24.62 17.53 -14.91
N VAL A 143 23.52 17.51 -15.66
CA VAL A 143 23.11 16.37 -16.48
C VAL A 143 23.32 16.71 -17.95
N ASN A 144 24.23 16.01 -18.62
CA ASN A 144 24.50 16.21 -20.04
C ASN A 144 23.59 15.31 -20.88
N VAL A 145 22.90 15.90 -21.86
CA VAL A 145 21.97 15.20 -22.75
C VAL A 145 22.28 15.60 -24.19
N THR A 146 22.41 14.61 -25.06
CA THR A 146 22.54 14.83 -26.51
C THR A 146 21.18 14.53 -27.13
N ASP A 147 20.59 15.54 -27.77
CA ASP A 147 19.31 15.43 -28.46
C ASP A 147 19.52 15.82 -29.92
N ASP A 148 19.40 14.84 -30.82
CA ASP A 148 19.83 14.92 -32.22
C ASP A 148 21.27 15.44 -32.41
N LYS A 149 21.41 16.76 -32.68
CA LYS A 149 22.69 17.45 -32.92
C LYS A 149 23.05 18.43 -31.81
N ASP A 150 22.13 18.69 -30.89
CA ASP A 150 22.31 19.66 -29.82
C ASP A 150 22.82 18.96 -28.56
N HIS A 151 23.86 19.55 -27.95
CA HIS A 151 24.39 19.13 -26.66
C HIS A 151 23.85 20.04 -25.56
N TYR A 152 22.83 19.55 -24.87
CA TYR A 152 22.20 20.24 -23.75
C TYR A 152 22.86 19.87 -22.43
N GLN A 153 22.90 20.84 -21.51
CA GLN A 153 23.20 20.59 -20.10
C GLN A 153 22.02 21.06 -19.26
N TYR A 154 21.61 20.22 -18.30
CA TYR A 154 20.62 20.59 -17.30
C TYR A 154 21.33 20.83 -15.98
N LEU A 155 21.34 22.08 -15.55
CA LEU A 155 21.81 22.50 -14.23
C LEU A 155 20.64 22.32 -13.26
N ILE A 156 20.82 21.56 -12.18
CA ILE A 156 19.78 21.24 -11.21
C ILE A 156 20.28 21.57 -9.80
N ASN A 157 19.47 22.29 -9.05
CA ASN A 157 19.63 22.47 -7.61
C ASN A 157 18.27 22.32 -6.94
N VAL A 158 17.95 21.13 -6.45
CA VAL A 158 16.68 20.89 -5.76
C VAL A 158 16.68 21.59 -4.40
N CYS A 159 15.53 22.09 -3.99
CA CYS A 159 15.31 22.78 -2.72
C CYS A 159 16.08 24.09 -2.51
N ASP A 160 16.68 24.63 -3.57
CA ASP A 160 17.20 25.99 -3.60
C ASP A 160 17.24 26.51 -5.05
N ILE A 161 17.67 27.75 -5.22
CA ILE A 161 17.84 28.39 -6.52
C ILE A 161 19.25 28.17 -7.09
N LEU A 162 19.36 28.21 -8.42
CA LEU A 162 20.61 28.22 -9.17
C LEU A 162 21.27 29.61 -9.20
N GLY A 163 20.57 30.66 -8.75
CA GLY A 163 21.07 32.03 -8.78
C GLY A 163 21.42 32.49 -10.20
N ALA A 164 22.63 33.03 -10.38
CA ALA A 164 23.08 33.56 -11.67
C ALA A 164 23.41 32.47 -12.71
N SER A 165 23.51 31.21 -12.30
CA SER A 165 23.88 30.09 -13.17
C SER A 165 22.83 29.78 -14.25
N CYS A 166 21.59 30.31 -14.13
CA CYS A 166 20.56 30.26 -15.17
C CYS A 166 20.36 31.59 -15.92
N GLY A 167 21.43 32.38 -16.03
CA GLY A 167 21.38 33.75 -16.57
C GLY A 167 20.88 34.75 -15.53
N GLY A 168 21.45 35.96 -15.53
CA GLY A 168 21.25 36.96 -14.47
C GLY A 168 19.82 37.48 -14.27
N SER A 169 18.88 37.16 -15.15
CA SER A 169 17.46 37.55 -15.05
C SER A 169 16.54 36.46 -14.48
N LYS A 170 17.01 35.22 -14.30
CA LYS A 170 16.19 34.06 -13.91
C LYS A 170 16.63 33.49 -12.56
N THR A 171 16.81 34.37 -11.58
CA THR A 171 17.39 34.05 -10.28
C THR A 171 16.55 33.09 -9.43
N GLY A 172 15.26 32.92 -9.73
CA GLY A 172 14.38 31.97 -9.04
C GLY A 172 14.48 30.52 -9.55
N SER A 173 15.21 30.27 -10.65
CA SER A 173 15.23 28.97 -11.32
C SER A 173 15.95 27.91 -10.49
N SER A 174 15.36 26.72 -10.34
CA SER A 174 16.01 25.54 -9.73
C SER A 174 16.54 24.56 -10.77
N VAL A 175 15.97 24.59 -11.97
CA VAL A 175 16.44 23.80 -13.11
C VAL A 175 16.64 24.72 -14.32
N CYS A 176 17.80 24.61 -14.95
CA CYS A 176 18.15 25.40 -16.13
C CYS A 176 18.66 24.52 -17.26
N GLN A 177 18.12 24.71 -18.45
CA GLN A 177 18.64 24.11 -19.68
C GLN A 177 19.60 25.08 -20.35
N THR A 178 20.83 24.64 -20.60
CA THR A 178 21.85 25.37 -21.36
C THR A 178 22.33 24.55 -22.54
N LYS A 179 23.08 25.17 -23.46
CA LYS A 179 23.77 24.47 -24.55
C LYS A 179 25.28 24.61 -24.37
N THR A 180 26.03 23.53 -24.55
CA THR A 180 27.50 23.55 -24.47
C THR A 180 28.12 24.44 -25.54
N GLU A 181 27.44 24.57 -26.69
CA GLU A 181 27.92 25.29 -27.88
C GLU A 181 27.46 26.76 -27.93
N ASP A 182 26.52 27.15 -27.07
CA ASP A 182 25.92 28.50 -27.06
C ASP A 182 25.71 28.98 -25.61
N GLU A 183 26.67 29.73 -25.09
CA GLU A 183 26.62 30.32 -23.75
C GLU A 183 25.46 31.32 -23.56
N SER A 184 24.88 31.84 -24.65
CA SER A 184 23.72 32.73 -24.60
C SER A 184 22.39 31.98 -24.47
N PHE A 185 22.41 30.66 -24.70
CA PHE A 185 21.24 29.81 -24.56
C PHE A 185 21.09 29.35 -23.10
N PHE A 186 20.12 29.95 -22.41
CA PHE A 186 19.66 29.48 -21.11
C PHE A 186 18.13 29.58 -21.04
N ARG A 187 17.49 28.50 -20.61
CA ARG A 187 16.05 28.42 -20.38
C ARG A 187 15.76 27.93 -18.98
N SER A 188 14.97 28.70 -18.22
CA SER A 188 14.43 28.19 -16.96
C SER A 188 13.44 27.07 -17.27
N VAL A 189 13.58 25.95 -16.56
CA VAL A 189 12.75 24.75 -16.72
C VAL A 189 11.91 24.48 -15.47
N GLY A 190 11.86 25.45 -14.56
CA GLY A 190 11.17 25.33 -13.28
C GLY A 190 11.84 26.19 -12.22
N ASP A 191 11.04 26.82 -11.37
CA ASP A 191 11.49 27.64 -10.27
C ASP A 191 11.21 27.01 -8.90
N ASN A 192 11.97 27.44 -7.89
CA ASN A 192 11.83 26.92 -6.53
C ASN A 192 10.53 27.37 -5.84
N GLY A 193 9.98 28.52 -6.24
CA GLY A 193 8.77 29.09 -5.65
C GLY A 193 7.49 28.33 -5.99
N HIS A 194 7.51 27.57 -7.08
CA HIS A 194 6.44 26.70 -7.54
C HIS A 194 6.86 25.23 -7.49
N MET A 195 7.64 24.87 -6.47
CA MET A 195 7.98 23.50 -6.15
C MET A 195 6.79 22.81 -5.47
N THR A 196 6.56 21.55 -5.81
CA THR A 196 5.64 20.67 -5.11
C THR A 196 6.24 19.29 -5.01
N LEU A 197 6.47 18.83 -3.78
CA LEU A 197 6.69 17.43 -3.46
C LEU A 197 5.35 16.73 -3.36
N ARG A 198 5.27 15.50 -3.87
CA ARG A 198 4.10 14.65 -3.76
C ARG A 198 4.56 13.21 -3.53
N TYR A 199 4.01 12.56 -2.51
CA TYR A 199 4.21 11.13 -2.27
C TYR A 199 2.91 10.38 -2.55
N SER A 200 2.96 9.39 -3.42
CA SER A 200 1.81 8.53 -3.70
C SER A 200 2.26 7.21 -4.31
N ASP A 201 1.72 6.10 -3.81
CA ASP A 201 2.04 4.73 -4.23
C ASP A 201 3.55 4.45 -4.17
N ASP A 202 4.16 4.76 -3.02
CA ASP A 202 5.61 4.59 -2.76
C ASP A 202 6.53 5.35 -3.72
N LYS A 203 5.99 6.36 -4.40
CA LYS A 203 6.72 7.22 -5.31
C LYS A 203 6.70 8.65 -4.82
N LEU A 204 7.89 9.15 -4.48
CA LEU A 204 8.10 10.57 -4.25
C LEU A 204 8.40 11.26 -5.57
N THR A 205 7.60 12.25 -5.92
CA THR A 205 7.82 13.08 -7.10
C THR A 205 7.93 14.55 -6.72
N MET A 206 8.96 15.23 -7.22
CA MET A 206 9.07 16.69 -7.18
C MET A 206 8.64 17.26 -8.53
N THR A 207 7.74 18.25 -8.51
CA THR A 207 7.37 19.04 -9.68
C THR A 207 7.83 20.48 -9.48
N LEU A 208 8.56 21.03 -10.45
CA LEU A 208 9.01 22.43 -10.48
C LEU A 208 8.36 23.11 -11.68
N LYS A 209 7.49 24.10 -11.44
CA LYS A 209 6.73 24.78 -12.49
C LYS A 209 7.25 26.19 -12.76
N ASN A 210 6.55 26.91 -13.65
CA ASN A 210 6.75 28.32 -13.97
C ASN A 210 8.11 28.65 -14.63
N GLY A 211 8.67 27.71 -15.40
CA GLY A 211 9.82 27.97 -16.27
C GLY A 211 9.50 28.92 -17.43
N ASP A 212 10.44 29.05 -18.36
CA ASP A 212 10.29 29.91 -19.54
C ASP A 212 9.20 29.39 -20.48
N ALA A 213 8.52 30.31 -21.17
CA ALA A 213 7.51 29.98 -22.17
C ALA A 213 8.09 29.08 -23.28
N CYS A 214 7.29 28.13 -23.72
CA CYS A 214 7.61 27.22 -24.81
C CYS A 214 6.32 26.96 -25.62
N SER A 215 6.40 27.06 -26.94
CA SER A 215 5.21 27.05 -27.81
C SER A 215 4.14 28.08 -27.37
N SER A 216 2.97 28.09 -28.01
CA SER A 216 2.05 29.24 -27.96
C SER A 216 1.27 29.41 -26.65
N ASN A 217 1.32 28.48 -25.68
CA ASN A 217 0.55 28.58 -24.42
C ASN A 217 1.14 27.76 -23.24
N TYR A 218 2.31 27.14 -23.39
CA TYR A 218 2.89 26.28 -22.37
C TYR A 218 4.13 26.93 -21.75
N ARG A 219 4.43 26.57 -20.51
CA ARG A 219 5.65 26.95 -19.82
C ARG A 219 6.42 25.69 -19.50
N ARG A 220 7.74 25.76 -19.52
CA ARG A 220 8.58 24.62 -19.16
C ARG A 220 8.40 24.25 -17.70
N ASP A 221 8.36 22.96 -17.43
CA ASP A 221 8.33 22.39 -16.09
C ASP A 221 9.22 21.14 -16.00
N THR A 222 9.63 20.82 -14.79
CA THR A 222 10.47 19.66 -14.51
C THR A 222 9.76 18.74 -13.52
N MET A 223 9.81 17.44 -13.79
CA MET A 223 9.34 16.39 -12.90
C MET A 223 10.51 15.46 -12.57
N ILE A 224 10.74 15.23 -11.27
CA ILE A 224 11.80 14.37 -10.77
C ILE A 224 11.17 13.26 -9.93
N GLU A 225 11.26 12.02 -10.38
CA GLU A 225 10.88 10.84 -9.61
C GLU A 225 12.06 10.37 -8.75
N PHE A 226 11.89 10.41 -7.43
CA PHE A 226 12.89 9.90 -6.50
C PHE A 226 12.60 8.45 -6.13
N PHE A 227 13.66 7.65 -6.02
CA PHE A 227 13.57 6.27 -5.56
C PHE A 227 14.67 5.96 -4.54
N CYS A 228 14.35 5.06 -3.60
CA CYS A 228 15.30 4.66 -2.58
C CYS A 228 16.51 3.96 -3.20
N ASN A 229 17.70 4.50 -2.95
CA ASN A 229 18.97 3.85 -3.25
C ASN A 229 19.91 4.01 -2.06
N THR A 230 19.93 3.02 -1.18
CA THR A 230 20.79 3.00 0.03
C THR A 230 22.28 2.98 -0.31
N THR A 231 22.65 2.56 -1.52
CA THR A 231 24.03 2.48 -2.01
C THR A 231 24.43 3.68 -2.88
N ALA A 232 23.62 4.74 -2.90
CA ALA A 232 23.90 5.92 -3.70
C ALA A 232 25.27 6.53 -3.39
N VAL A 233 25.96 6.96 -4.44
CA VAL A 233 27.29 7.59 -4.37
C VAL A 233 27.22 8.95 -3.65
N ASN A 234 28.38 9.52 -3.34
CA ASN A 234 28.51 10.83 -2.67
C ASN A 234 27.76 10.89 -1.34
N ASP A 235 28.10 9.97 -0.44
CA ASP A 235 27.43 9.83 0.85
C ASP A 235 25.90 9.72 0.71
N GLY A 236 25.43 8.96 -0.28
CA GLY A 236 24.01 8.68 -0.48
C GLY A 236 23.17 9.75 -1.19
N THR A 237 23.76 10.89 -1.59
CA THR A 237 23.04 11.90 -2.39
C THR A 237 22.70 11.40 -3.80
N GLY A 238 23.56 10.59 -4.41
CA GLY A 238 23.37 10.10 -5.78
C GLY A 238 23.48 11.21 -6.84
N TYR A 239 22.91 10.97 -8.02
CA TYR A 239 22.85 11.93 -9.13
C TYR A 239 21.51 11.83 -9.88
N PRO A 240 20.98 12.94 -10.41
CA PRO A 240 19.82 12.92 -11.29
C PRO A 240 20.17 12.34 -12.67
N GLU A 241 19.24 11.56 -13.23
CA GLU A 241 19.32 10.98 -14.57
C GLU A 241 18.17 11.50 -15.43
N PHE A 242 18.48 12.00 -16.63
CA PHE A 242 17.48 12.42 -17.60
C PHE A 242 16.79 11.20 -18.21
N ILE A 243 15.46 11.25 -18.33
CA ILE A 243 14.65 10.19 -18.92
C ILE A 243 14.20 10.60 -20.31
N GLU A 244 13.36 11.62 -20.37
CA GLU A 244 12.79 12.12 -21.62
C GLU A 244 12.27 13.55 -21.43
N HIS A 245 11.87 14.17 -22.54
CA HIS A 245 11.09 15.39 -22.51
C HIS A 245 9.88 15.24 -23.43
N ASN A 246 8.76 15.84 -23.05
CA ASN A 246 7.54 15.84 -23.85
C ASN A 246 6.77 17.13 -23.63
N ASN A 247 6.38 17.83 -24.71
CA ASN A 247 5.54 19.04 -24.65
C ASN A 247 6.00 20.07 -23.60
N CYS A 248 7.32 20.27 -23.49
CA CYS A 248 7.98 21.16 -22.52
C CYS A 248 8.07 20.72 -21.06
N SER A 249 7.60 19.52 -20.74
CA SER A 249 7.88 18.87 -19.46
C SER A 249 9.13 18.02 -19.60
N TYR A 250 10.02 18.10 -18.61
CA TYR A 250 11.31 17.41 -18.60
C TYR A 250 11.32 16.44 -17.43
N PHE A 251 11.59 15.17 -17.71
CA PHE A 251 11.47 14.07 -16.76
C PHE A 251 12.84 13.56 -16.35
N PHE A 252 13.06 13.49 -15.05
CA PHE A 252 14.26 12.93 -14.44
C PHE A 252 13.87 11.86 -13.43
N LYS A 253 14.81 10.95 -13.18
CA LYS A 253 14.76 10.07 -12.01
C LYS A 253 15.99 10.29 -11.14
N TRP A 254 15.89 10.04 -9.85
CA TRP A 254 16.98 10.26 -8.92
C TRP A 254 17.00 9.22 -7.80
N GLY A 255 18.03 8.37 -7.80
CA GLY A 255 18.25 7.39 -6.74
C GLY A 255 19.05 8.00 -5.60
N THR A 256 18.47 8.03 -4.39
CA THR A 256 19.13 8.61 -3.20
C THR A 256 18.78 7.87 -1.91
N LYS A 257 19.66 7.93 -0.91
CA LYS A 257 19.40 7.39 0.43
C LYS A 257 18.35 8.21 1.20
N TYR A 258 18.19 9.49 0.88
CA TYR A 258 17.34 10.43 1.66
C TYR A 258 15.84 10.27 1.42
N VAL A 259 15.45 9.44 0.46
CA VAL A 259 14.04 9.02 0.25
C VAL A 259 13.82 7.57 0.64
N CYS A 260 14.86 6.88 1.10
CA CYS A 260 14.67 5.58 1.72
C CYS A 260 13.89 5.80 3.01
N PRO A 261 12.77 5.10 3.18
CA PRO A 261 12.10 5.07 4.47
C PRO A 261 13.12 4.68 5.55
N ASN A 262 13.16 5.40 6.67
CA ASN A 262 13.91 4.97 7.85
C ASN A 262 13.36 3.63 8.40
N HIS A 263 12.15 3.27 7.97
CA HIS A 263 11.45 2.04 8.26
C HIS A 263 10.99 1.39 6.94
N LEU A 264 11.56 0.24 6.58
CA LEU A 264 10.95 -0.60 5.55
C LEU A 264 9.66 -1.16 6.12
N ILE A 265 8.55 -0.43 5.96
CA ILE A 265 7.24 -1.01 6.20
C ILE A 265 6.94 -1.91 5.02
N ASP A 266 7.28 -3.20 5.13
CA ASP A 266 6.59 -4.20 4.33
C ASP A 266 5.15 -4.27 4.85
N ASP A 267 4.30 -3.40 4.29
CA ASP A 267 2.87 -3.25 4.61
C ASP A 267 2.07 -4.54 4.45
N THR A 268 2.66 -5.57 3.84
CA THR A 268 2.01 -6.85 3.67
C THR A 268 2.27 -7.80 4.82
N CYS A 269 3.36 -7.63 5.57
CA CYS A 269 3.83 -8.57 6.60
C CYS A 269 3.79 -10.03 6.11
N ARG A 270 4.17 -10.23 4.83
CA ARG A 270 4.06 -11.49 4.10
C ARG A 270 5.37 -11.83 3.42
N VAL A 271 5.60 -13.12 3.25
CA VAL A 271 6.74 -13.60 2.48
C VAL A 271 6.33 -14.79 1.63
N THR A 272 6.87 -14.87 0.41
CA THR A 272 6.67 -16.01 -0.49
C THR A 272 8.00 -16.70 -0.75
N VAL A 273 8.09 -17.98 -0.43
CA VAL A 273 9.31 -18.79 -0.61
C VAL A 273 8.96 -20.10 -1.28
N ASP A 274 9.63 -20.37 -2.41
CA ASP A 274 9.44 -21.60 -3.19
C ASP A 274 7.94 -21.86 -3.54
N GLY A 275 7.20 -20.78 -3.82
CA GLY A 275 5.76 -20.82 -4.13
C GLY A 275 4.82 -20.93 -2.93
N LYS A 276 5.36 -21.08 -1.72
CA LYS A 276 4.59 -21.09 -0.46
C LYS A 276 4.47 -19.68 0.09
N LYS A 277 3.25 -19.28 0.45
CA LYS A 277 2.97 -17.95 1.01
C LYS A 277 2.82 -18.04 2.52
N PHE A 278 3.33 -17.05 3.24
CA PHE A 278 3.20 -16.89 4.68
C PHE A 278 2.67 -15.49 4.96
N ASP A 279 1.82 -15.34 5.98
CA ASP A 279 1.13 -14.09 6.27
C ASP A 279 1.01 -13.86 7.77
N LEU A 280 1.81 -12.92 8.28
CA LEU A 280 1.75 -12.49 9.68
C LEU A 280 0.86 -11.25 9.88
N SER A 281 0.16 -10.77 8.85
CA SER A 281 -0.77 -9.64 8.97
C SER A 281 -1.81 -9.79 10.10
N PRO A 282 -2.31 -11.01 10.45
CA PRO A 282 -3.21 -11.16 11.59
C PRO A 282 -2.60 -10.80 12.96
N LEU A 283 -1.27 -10.75 13.06
CA LEU A 283 -0.56 -10.35 14.28
C LEU A 283 -0.26 -8.84 14.32
N VAL A 284 -0.49 -8.10 13.23
CA VAL A 284 -0.27 -6.65 13.19
C VAL A 284 -1.34 -5.96 14.04
N ARG A 285 -0.93 -5.10 14.98
CA ARG A 285 -1.84 -4.28 15.79
C ARG A 285 -1.88 -2.86 15.26
N GLU A 286 -2.95 -2.50 14.55
CA GLU A 286 -3.18 -1.12 14.07
C GLU A 286 -3.97 -0.26 15.08
N GLN A 287 -4.70 -0.91 15.99
CA GLN A 287 -5.56 -0.28 16.98
C GLN A 287 -5.70 -1.17 18.23
N GLY A 288 -6.04 -0.55 19.37
CA GLY A 288 -6.16 -1.25 20.65
C GLY A 288 -4.85 -1.27 21.44
N LEU A 289 -4.49 -2.44 21.94
CA LEU A 289 -3.29 -2.67 22.76
C LEU A 289 -2.24 -3.47 21.98
N ASN A 290 -0.97 -3.21 22.27
CA ASN A 290 0.16 -3.99 21.76
C ASN A 290 0.19 -5.40 22.34
N TRP A 291 1.01 -6.27 21.75
CA TRP A 291 1.31 -7.57 22.36
C TRP A 291 2.24 -7.39 23.55
N ASN A 292 1.96 -8.11 24.63
CA ASN A 292 2.88 -8.21 25.75
C ASN A 292 3.78 -9.42 25.56
N VAL A 293 5.09 -9.22 25.66
CA VAL A 293 6.07 -10.30 25.60
C VAL A 293 6.21 -10.90 26.98
N ILE A 294 6.02 -12.22 27.08
CA ILE A 294 6.15 -12.97 28.31
C ILE A 294 7.63 -13.19 28.59
N THR A 295 8.08 -12.81 29.79
CA THR A 295 9.43 -13.11 30.29
C THR A 295 9.38 -14.36 31.16
N GLY A 296 10.42 -15.19 31.12
CA GLY A 296 10.50 -16.41 31.95
C GLY A 296 10.53 -16.10 33.46
N GLU A 297 10.17 -17.11 34.28
CA GLU A 297 9.97 -17.04 35.75
C GLU A 297 11.22 -16.69 36.60
N ASN A 298 12.33 -16.26 35.99
CA ASN A 298 13.46 -15.75 36.75
C ASN A 298 13.17 -14.30 37.18
N GLU A 299 12.56 -14.21 38.37
CA GLU A 299 12.24 -13.05 39.19
C GLU A 299 13.34 -11.97 39.19
N ASP A 300 13.01 -10.76 38.69
CA ASP A 300 13.48 -9.41 39.12
C ASP A 300 13.27 -8.31 38.06
N ASP A 301 12.78 -8.63 36.85
CA ASP A 301 12.46 -7.60 35.86
C ASP A 301 11.00 -7.14 36.06
N ASP A 302 10.79 -6.10 36.88
CA ASP A 302 9.55 -5.28 36.93
C ASP A 302 9.31 -4.53 35.58
N GLN A 303 9.78 -5.11 34.48
CA GLN A 303 9.82 -4.52 33.15
C GLN A 303 8.75 -5.18 32.29
N THR A 304 7.93 -4.34 31.67
CA THR A 304 6.95 -4.77 30.68
C THR A 304 7.53 -4.57 29.29
N TYR A 305 7.46 -5.61 28.47
CA TYR A 305 7.94 -5.58 27.09
C TYR A 305 6.74 -5.58 26.15
N PHE A 306 6.64 -4.53 25.34
CA PHE A 306 5.62 -4.37 24.32
C PHE A 306 6.21 -4.72 22.96
N LEU A 307 5.44 -5.43 22.16
CA LEU A 307 5.77 -5.83 20.79
C LEU A 307 4.63 -5.46 19.85
N ASN A 308 4.98 -5.00 18.66
CA ASN A 308 4.12 -5.07 17.50
C ASN A 308 4.84 -5.76 16.33
N VAL A 309 4.08 -6.43 15.47
CA VAL A 309 4.59 -7.27 14.39
C VAL A 309 4.47 -6.48 13.09
N CYS A 310 5.58 -6.35 12.33
CA CYS A 310 5.68 -5.57 11.09
C CYS A 310 5.15 -4.13 11.19
N HIS A 311 5.09 -3.57 12.40
CA HIS A 311 4.51 -2.27 12.67
C HIS A 311 5.09 -1.73 13.97
N ASP A 312 5.05 -0.41 14.13
CA ASP A 312 5.45 0.27 15.35
C ASP A 312 4.48 0.02 16.51
N ILE A 313 4.98 0.10 17.73
CA ILE A 313 4.20 0.11 18.96
C ILE A 313 3.16 1.21 18.91
N LEU A 314 1.92 0.85 19.22
CA LEU A 314 0.85 1.80 19.47
C LEU A 314 1.15 2.52 20.80
N ASN A 315 1.38 3.83 20.75
CA ASN A 315 1.63 4.66 21.95
C ASN A 315 0.35 4.91 22.76
N THR A 316 -0.36 3.85 23.11
CA THR A 316 -1.62 3.85 23.86
C THR A 316 -1.46 3.10 25.18
N GLY A 317 -2.31 3.42 26.16
CA GLY A 317 -2.31 2.75 27.47
C GLY A 317 -0.94 2.77 28.15
N GLU A 318 -0.46 1.59 28.55
CA GLU A 318 0.81 1.45 29.26
C GLU A 318 2.05 1.71 28.41
N ALA A 319 1.94 1.60 27.08
CA ALA A 319 3.00 1.85 26.11
C ALA A 319 3.09 3.32 25.65
N SER A 320 2.31 4.22 26.25
CA SER A 320 2.29 5.65 25.90
C SER A 320 3.64 6.36 26.02
N LEU A 321 4.54 5.86 26.89
CA LEU A 321 5.88 6.42 27.09
C LEU A 321 6.94 5.84 26.13
N CYS A 322 6.61 4.82 25.34
CA CYS A 322 7.57 4.22 24.41
C CYS A 322 8.06 5.23 23.37
N PRO A 323 9.35 5.22 23.00
CA PRO A 323 9.83 6.08 21.93
C PRO A 323 9.06 5.83 20.62
N HIS A 324 8.64 6.89 19.94
CA HIS A 324 7.99 6.76 18.64
C HIS A 324 8.93 6.10 17.61
N GLY A 325 8.36 5.29 16.72
CA GLY A 325 9.13 4.47 15.77
C GLY A 325 9.66 3.16 16.37
N SER A 326 9.46 2.87 17.65
CA SER A 326 9.86 1.57 18.22
C SER A 326 8.88 0.48 17.76
N ALA A 327 9.37 -0.66 17.28
CA ALA A 327 8.55 -1.85 17.05
C ALA A 327 8.57 -2.80 18.26
N VAL A 328 9.61 -2.72 19.08
CA VAL A 328 9.67 -3.33 20.42
C VAL A 328 10.11 -2.28 21.42
N CYS A 329 9.41 -2.23 22.55
CA CYS A 329 9.69 -1.28 23.62
C CYS A 329 9.68 -2.00 24.96
N ARG A 330 10.64 -1.64 25.81
CA ARG A 330 10.65 -1.99 27.22
C ARG A 330 10.20 -0.80 28.04
N LYS A 331 9.40 -1.04 29.07
CA LYS A 331 9.08 -0.05 30.11
C LYS A 331 9.44 -0.60 31.49
N GLY A 332 10.18 0.19 32.26
CA GLY A 332 10.44 -0.08 33.67
C GLY A 332 10.31 1.20 34.51
N SER A 333 10.77 1.14 35.77
CA SER A 333 10.76 2.29 36.69
C SER A 333 11.56 3.49 36.20
N ASN A 334 12.59 3.27 35.37
CA ASN A 334 13.46 4.31 34.82
C ASN A 334 12.94 4.91 33.49
N GLY A 335 11.71 4.60 33.09
CA GLY A 335 11.12 5.04 31.83
C GLY A 335 11.01 3.93 30.79
N ALA A 336 10.76 4.32 29.54
CA ALA A 336 10.63 3.42 28.42
C ALA A 336 11.81 3.56 27.45
N PHE A 337 12.21 2.44 26.86
CA PHE A 337 13.38 2.30 26.00
C PHE A 337 13.01 1.51 24.75
N SER A 338 13.44 1.99 23.59
CA SER A 338 13.33 1.28 22.32
C SER A 338 14.32 0.11 22.28
N LEU A 339 13.84 -1.07 21.92
CA LEU A 339 14.66 -2.26 21.70
C LEU A 339 14.82 -2.61 20.22
N GLY A 340 14.37 -1.72 19.34
CA GLY A 340 14.44 -1.90 17.91
C GLY A 340 13.22 -1.30 17.21
N SER A 341 13.49 -0.89 15.99
CA SER A 341 12.63 -0.27 15.01
C SER A 341 12.39 -1.26 13.89
N TYR A 342 11.22 -1.21 13.24
CA TYR A 342 10.95 -2.10 12.12
C TYR A 342 11.73 -1.66 10.88
N THR A 343 12.89 -2.27 10.64
CA THR A 343 13.85 -1.83 9.61
C THR A 343 14.03 -2.82 8.46
N GLN A 344 13.60 -4.07 8.62
CA GLN A 344 13.73 -5.12 7.61
C GLN A 344 12.42 -5.89 7.42
N PRO A 345 12.06 -6.29 6.19
CA PRO A 345 10.82 -7.03 5.90
C PRO A 345 10.85 -8.45 6.50
N LEU A 346 9.69 -9.13 6.45
CA LEU A 346 9.58 -10.50 6.94
C LEU A 346 10.45 -11.46 6.12
N GLN A 347 11.28 -12.24 6.80
CA GLN A 347 12.17 -13.22 6.16
C GLN A 347 11.75 -14.64 6.53
N TYR A 348 12.13 -15.61 5.68
CA TYR A 348 11.99 -17.03 5.98
C TYR A 348 13.37 -17.66 6.14
N ASP A 349 13.64 -18.19 7.32
CA ASP A 349 14.86 -18.92 7.61
C ASP A 349 14.67 -20.40 7.22
N LYS A 350 15.36 -20.82 6.15
CA LYS A 350 15.28 -22.20 5.65
C LYS A 350 15.90 -23.22 6.61
N ALA A 351 16.85 -22.82 7.45
CA ALA A 351 17.55 -23.73 8.36
C ALA A 351 16.68 -24.07 9.57
N SER A 352 16.08 -23.06 10.20
CA SER A 352 15.15 -23.23 11.34
C SER A 352 13.72 -23.53 10.90
N LYS A 353 13.38 -23.33 9.62
CA LYS A 353 12.01 -23.40 9.06
C LYS A 353 11.05 -22.44 9.77
N SER A 354 11.54 -21.26 10.14
CA SER A 354 10.77 -20.23 10.85
C SER A 354 10.68 -18.94 10.03
N LEU A 355 9.67 -18.13 10.32
CA LEU A 355 9.64 -16.75 9.87
C LEU A 355 10.46 -15.91 10.85
N ARG A 356 11.21 -14.92 10.35
CA ARG A 356 12.14 -14.10 11.12
C ARG A 356 11.90 -12.62 10.86
N LEU A 357 11.80 -11.84 11.92
CA LEU A 357 11.89 -10.38 11.90
C LEU A 357 13.13 -9.93 12.66
N GLU A 358 13.82 -8.93 12.11
CA GLU A 358 14.96 -8.28 12.76
C GLU A 358 14.64 -6.79 12.91
N TYR A 359 14.57 -6.33 14.15
CA TYR A 359 14.33 -4.94 14.48
C TYR A 359 15.62 -4.32 15.01
N THR A 360 16.13 -3.32 14.31
CA THR A 360 17.42 -2.66 14.61
C THR A 360 17.24 -1.22 15.05
N ASP A 361 18.31 -0.48 15.32
CA ASP A 361 18.26 0.96 15.57
C ASP A 361 17.41 1.38 16.78
N GLY A 362 17.43 0.57 17.84
CA GLY A 362 16.86 0.93 19.14
C GLY A 362 17.68 1.97 19.90
N ASP A 363 17.39 2.15 21.19
CA ASP A 363 18.12 3.11 22.02
C ASP A 363 19.56 2.63 22.31
N ASP A 364 20.47 3.59 22.53
CA ASP A 364 21.84 3.27 22.93
C ASP A 364 21.89 2.78 24.38
N THR A 365 22.45 1.59 24.60
CA THR A 365 22.66 1.07 25.95
C THR A 365 23.93 1.67 26.56
N LYS A 366 23.82 2.18 27.78
CA LYS A 366 24.95 2.75 28.54
C LYS A 366 25.75 1.70 29.33
N LYS A 367 25.54 0.40 29.04
CA LYS A 367 26.15 -0.71 29.79
C LYS A 367 27.55 -1.07 29.28
N THR A 368 27.94 -0.61 28.09
CA THR A 368 29.28 -0.79 27.53
C THR A 368 29.98 0.56 27.36
N LYS A 369 31.32 0.57 27.33
CA LYS A 369 32.11 1.80 27.15
C LYS A 369 31.98 2.42 25.76
N ASP A 370 31.66 1.60 24.75
CA ASP A 370 31.54 2.02 23.36
C ASP A 370 30.08 2.29 22.94
N GLY A 371 29.10 1.97 23.79
CA GLY A 371 27.68 1.99 23.47
C GLY A 371 27.30 0.93 22.43
N CYS A 372 26.04 0.52 22.43
CA CYS A 372 25.47 -0.30 21.36
C CYS A 372 24.01 0.09 21.16
N LYS A 373 23.53 -0.01 19.93
CA LYS A 373 22.11 0.12 19.62
C LYS A 373 21.39 -1.18 19.99
N ALA A 374 20.32 -1.09 20.77
CA ALA A 374 19.48 -2.23 21.06
C ALA A 374 18.83 -2.76 19.77
N HIS A 375 18.77 -4.09 19.64
CA HIS A 375 18.12 -4.76 18.53
C HIS A 375 17.46 -6.05 18.99
N THR A 376 16.37 -6.42 18.33
CA THR A 376 15.54 -7.56 18.69
C THR A 376 15.33 -8.48 17.48
N THR A 377 15.55 -9.78 17.67
CA THR A 377 15.21 -10.81 16.69
C THR A 377 13.98 -11.57 17.14
N ILE A 378 13.01 -11.76 16.24
CA ILE A 378 11.77 -12.48 16.51
C ILE A 378 11.66 -13.66 15.57
N ASN A 379 11.56 -14.86 16.13
CA ASN A 379 11.37 -16.10 15.38
C ASN A 379 9.95 -16.63 15.57
N PHE A 380 9.20 -16.75 14.49
CA PHE A 380 7.86 -17.32 14.49
C PHE A 380 7.88 -18.77 14.00
N PHE A 381 7.42 -19.68 14.86
CA PHE A 381 7.34 -21.10 14.57
C PHE A 381 5.90 -21.52 14.32
N CYS A 382 5.65 -22.19 13.19
CA CYS A 382 4.35 -22.76 12.88
C CYS A 382 3.98 -23.83 13.90
N VAL A 383 2.90 -23.60 14.65
CA VAL A 383 2.26 -24.61 15.49
C VAL A 383 0.77 -24.64 15.17
N THR A 384 0.33 -25.76 14.62
CA THR A 384 -1.06 -26.00 14.25
C THR A 384 -1.99 -25.92 15.47
N GLY A 385 -3.16 -25.30 15.33
CA GLY A 385 -4.19 -25.25 16.40
C GLY A 385 -3.96 -24.21 17.48
N LYS A 386 -2.96 -23.34 17.34
CA LYS A 386 -2.59 -22.35 18.37
C LYS A 386 -2.64 -20.93 17.82
N LEU A 387 -3.82 -20.31 17.84
CA LEU A 387 -4.00 -18.88 17.50
C LEU A 387 -3.74 -17.95 18.69
N ASP A 388 -4.18 -18.35 19.89
CA ASP A 388 -4.12 -17.52 21.09
C ASP A 388 -2.84 -17.79 21.91
N THR A 389 -1.67 -17.61 21.29
CA THR A 389 -0.37 -17.72 21.97
C THR A 389 0.29 -16.35 22.10
N ALA A 390 1.17 -16.21 23.08
CA ALA A 390 1.91 -14.97 23.33
C ALA A 390 3.39 -15.11 22.89
N PRO A 391 4.04 -14.01 22.50
CA PRO A 391 5.48 -13.97 22.27
C PRO A 391 6.24 -14.16 23.59
N ILE A 392 7.35 -14.88 23.56
CA ILE A 392 8.17 -15.20 24.74
C ILE A 392 9.59 -14.68 24.53
N LEU A 393 10.12 -13.94 25.49
CA LEU A 393 11.53 -13.53 25.49
C LEU A 393 12.39 -14.72 25.93
N VAL A 394 13.14 -15.32 25.00
CA VAL A 394 13.95 -16.51 25.26
C VAL A 394 15.41 -16.20 25.52
N LYS A 395 15.91 -15.04 25.06
CA LYS A 395 17.29 -14.64 25.26
C LYS A 395 17.42 -13.14 25.41
N LYS A 396 18.32 -12.73 26.29
CA LYS A 396 18.74 -11.34 26.54
C LYS A 396 20.24 -11.34 26.76
N SER A 397 20.97 -10.53 26.01
CA SER A 397 22.42 -10.39 26.21
C SER A 397 22.71 -9.63 27.52
N GLN A 398 23.88 -9.86 28.11
CA GLN A 398 24.26 -9.24 29.40
C GLN A 398 24.39 -7.71 29.30
N ASP A 399 24.85 -7.22 28.15
CA ASP A 399 24.95 -5.80 27.81
C ASP A 399 23.63 -5.16 27.38
N ASP A 400 22.55 -5.95 27.31
CA ASP A 400 21.19 -5.51 26.96
C ASP A 400 21.08 -4.96 25.52
N CYS A 401 22.06 -5.28 24.67
CA CYS A 401 22.06 -4.89 23.26
C CYS A 401 21.17 -5.79 22.39
N TYR A 402 21.01 -7.06 22.76
CA TYR A 402 20.34 -8.08 21.95
C TYR A 402 19.25 -8.80 22.73
N HIS A 403 18.08 -8.92 22.11
CA HIS A 403 16.93 -9.64 22.62
C HIS A 403 16.43 -10.63 21.56
N GLU A 404 16.05 -11.83 22.00
CA GLU A 404 15.48 -12.86 21.14
C GLU A 404 14.12 -13.27 21.66
N ILE A 405 13.12 -13.14 20.78
CA ILE A 405 11.74 -13.49 21.06
C ILE A 405 11.37 -14.69 20.19
N GLU A 406 10.70 -15.67 20.78
CA GLU A 406 10.07 -16.77 20.06
C GLU A 406 8.56 -16.67 20.15
N TRP A 407 7.88 -16.93 19.05
CA TRP A 407 6.43 -16.98 19.01
C TRP A 407 5.94 -18.21 18.25
N HIS A 408 5.37 -19.13 19.00
CA HIS A 408 4.82 -20.38 18.47
C HIS A 408 3.34 -20.17 18.16
N THR A 409 2.98 -20.02 16.89
CA THR A 409 1.62 -19.66 16.47
C THR A 409 1.25 -20.31 15.14
N SER A 410 -0.05 -20.59 14.96
CA SER A 410 -0.61 -21.09 13.70
C SER A 410 -0.58 -20.06 12.58
N VAL A 411 -0.47 -18.76 12.89
CA VAL A 411 -0.34 -17.69 11.88
C VAL A 411 0.99 -17.80 11.10
N ALA A 412 2.01 -18.41 11.70
CA ALA A 412 3.31 -18.63 11.05
C ALA A 412 3.31 -19.81 10.05
N CYS A 413 2.19 -20.52 9.90
CA CYS A 413 2.05 -21.64 8.98
C CYS A 413 1.88 -21.17 7.53
N VAL A 414 2.14 -22.08 6.58
CA VAL A 414 1.99 -21.80 5.15
C VAL A 414 0.51 -21.58 4.83
N LEU A 415 0.18 -20.48 4.15
CA LEU A 415 -1.15 -20.27 3.59
C LEU A 415 -1.42 -21.31 2.51
N SER A 416 -2.53 -22.04 2.65
CA SER A 416 -3.00 -22.97 1.63
C SER A 416 -4.50 -22.80 1.37
N HIS A 417 -4.91 -22.96 0.11
CA HIS A 417 -6.32 -22.95 -0.25
C HIS A 417 -6.92 -24.32 0.05
N LYS A 418 -7.74 -24.41 1.08
CA LYS A 418 -8.41 -25.66 1.48
C LYS A 418 -9.80 -25.71 0.86
N THR A 419 -10.12 -26.82 0.20
CA THR A 419 -11.47 -27.11 -0.29
C THR A 419 -12.04 -28.23 0.57
N GLY A 420 -13.24 -28.01 1.08
CA GLY A 420 -13.94 -28.96 1.93
C GLY A 420 -15.09 -29.66 1.22
N ASP A 421 -15.61 -30.72 1.83
CA ASP A 421 -16.83 -31.39 1.44
C ASP A 421 -17.84 -31.40 2.58
N GLY A 422 -19.09 -31.81 2.30
CA GLY A 422 -20.09 -32.01 3.36
C GLY A 422 -20.37 -30.77 4.23
N CYS A 423 -20.25 -29.56 3.68
CA CYS A 423 -20.39 -28.29 4.39
C CYS A 423 -19.29 -27.97 5.41
N LYS A 424 -18.17 -28.69 5.37
CA LYS A 424 -17.05 -28.52 6.29
C LYS A 424 -15.77 -28.27 5.52
N VAL A 425 -15.02 -27.25 5.91
CA VAL A 425 -13.66 -27.04 5.40
C VAL A 425 -12.69 -27.34 6.53
N VAL A 426 -11.79 -28.30 6.29
CA VAL A 426 -10.75 -28.65 7.24
C VAL A 426 -9.49 -27.88 6.89
N ASP A 427 -8.97 -27.15 7.87
CA ASP A 427 -7.65 -26.55 7.81
C ASP A 427 -6.72 -27.35 8.73
N ASP A 428 -6.05 -28.35 8.14
CA ASP A 428 -5.07 -29.18 8.86
C ASP A 428 -3.86 -28.36 9.37
N ASP A 429 -3.54 -27.24 8.72
CA ASP A 429 -2.40 -26.39 9.06
C ASP A 429 -2.75 -25.48 10.26
N ALA A 430 -3.98 -24.97 10.31
CA ALA A 430 -4.45 -24.19 11.44
C ALA A 430 -5.09 -25.05 12.55
N GLY A 431 -5.35 -26.34 12.30
CA GLY A 431 -6.01 -27.26 13.25
C GLY A 431 -7.49 -26.95 13.47
N TYR A 432 -8.14 -26.24 12.54
CA TYR A 432 -9.54 -25.84 12.62
C TYR A 432 -10.40 -26.58 11.61
N VAL A 433 -11.67 -26.79 11.99
CA VAL A 433 -12.71 -27.23 11.06
C VAL A 433 -13.77 -26.14 11.01
N PHE A 434 -13.89 -25.49 9.86
CA PHE A 434 -14.98 -24.57 9.59
C PHE A 434 -16.20 -25.38 9.18
N ASP A 435 -17.04 -25.72 10.16
CA ASP A 435 -18.27 -26.46 9.96
C ASP A 435 -19.46 -25.50 9.79
N LEU A 436 -19.96 -25.37 8.56
CA LEU A 436 -21.12 -24.54 8.24
C LEU A 436 -22.44 -25.30 8.37
N SER A 437 -22.42 -26.60 8.70
CA SER A 437 -23.63 -27.41 8.87
C SER A 437 -24.64 -26.84 9.87
N PRO A 438 -24.26 -26.12 10.94
CA PRO A 438 -25.23 -25.47 11.83
C PRO A 438 -26.08 -24.39 11.16
N LEU A 439 -25.61 -23.83 10.04
CA LEU A 439 -26.38 -22.89 9.22
C LEU A 439 -27.33 -23.61 8.26
N THR A 440 -27.26 -24.94 8.15
CA THR A 440 -28.21 -25.69 7.33
C THR A 440 -29.56 -25.74 8.03
N LEU A 441 -30.57 -25.09 7.44
CA LEU A 441 -31.94 -25.15 7.94
C LEU A 441 -32.60 -26.44 7.46
N SER A 442 -32.96 -27.31 8.39
CA SER A 442 -33.66 -28.57 8.10
C SER A 442 -35.08 -28.36 7.57
N ASN A 443 -35.68 -27.22 7.93
CA ASN A 443 -37.00 -26.79 7.49
C ASN A 443 -36.99 -25.27 7.29
N GLY A 444 -37.48 -24.81 6.13
CA GLY A 444 -37.48 -23.40 5.76
C GLY A 444 -36.22 -22.93 5.02
N SER A 445 -35.95 -21.63 5.13
CA SER A 445 -34.84 -20.94 4.47
C SER A 445 -34.57 -19.59 5.15
N TYR A 446 -33.36 -19.07 4.98
CA TYR A 446 -33.07 -17.67 5.26
C TYR A 446 -33.66 -16.81 4.15
N THR A 447 -34.13 -15.61 4.47
CA THR A 447 -34.67 -14.68 3.48
C THR A 447 -33.82 -13.42 3.43
N ALA A 448 -33.23 -13.14 2.26
CA ALA A 448 -32.65 -11.84 1.94
C ALA A 448 -33.60 -11.10 1.00
N SER A 449 -33.79 -9.79 1.18
CA SER A 449 -34.70 -8.99 0.35
C SER A 449 -33.92 -7.89 -0.37
N GLY A 450 -34.16 -7.71 -1.67
CA GLY A 450 -33.49 -6.72 -2.50
C GLY A 450 -34.09 -6.66 -3.91
N ASP A 451 -34.09 -5.48 -4.53
CA ASP A 451 -34.51 -5.25 -5.92
C ASP A 451 -35.92 -5.75 -6.28
N GLY A 452 -36.85 -5.76 -5.31
CA GLY A 452 -38.22 -6.24 -5.51
C GLY A 452 -38.39 -7.77 -5.47
N TYR A 453 -37.39 -8.49 -4.96
CA TYR A 453 -37.40 -9.94 -4.77
C TYR A 453 -37.04 -10.34 -3.34
N ASN A 454 -37.56 -11.50 -2.93
CA ASN A 454 -37.11 -12.27 -1.78
C ASN A 454 -36.23 -13.43 -2.28
N TYR A 455 -35.05 -13.59 -1.71
CA TYR A 455 -34.14 -14.69 -1.97
C TYR A 455 -34.17 -15.63 -0.77
N LEU A 456 -34.75 -16.80 -0.98
CA LEU A 456 -34.75 -17.90 -0.04
C LEU A 456 -33.42 -18.63 -0.19
N ILE A 457 -32.64 -18.72 0.87
CA ILE A 457 -31.28 -19.27 0.86
C ILE A 457 -31.22 -20.39 1.90
N ASN A 458 -30.59 -21.51 1.54
CA ASN A 458 -30.19 -22.51 2.50
C ASN A 458 -28.71 -22.85 2.32
N VAL A 459 -27.98 -22.92 3.42
CA VAL A 459 -26.54 -23.19 3.40
C VAL A 459 -26.35 -24.70 3.26
N CYS A 460 -25.55 -25.13 2.28
CA CYS A 460 -25.20 -26.53 2.02
C CYS A 460 -26.35 -27.53 1.84
N ALA A 461 -27.57 -27.04 1.61
CA ALA A 461 -28.74 -27.86 1.34
C ALA A 461 -29.69 -27.13 0.39
N SER A 462 -30.69 -27.85 -0.12
CA SER A 462 -31.77 -27.24 -0.89
C SER A 462 -32.68 -26.39 0.02
N VAL A 463 -33.26 -25.34 -0.56
CA VAL A 463 -34.33 -24.56 0.07
C VAL A 463 -35.52 -25.48 0.33
N LYS A 464 -36.07 -25.41 1.55
CA LYS A 464 -37.22 -26.21 1.97
C LYS A 464 -38.42 -25.27 2.20
N ASP A 465 -38.87 -24.62 1.13
CA ASP A 465 -40.06 -23.78 1.13
C ASP A 465 -41.26 -24.55 0.55
N PRO A 466 -42.47 -24.46 1.12
CA PRO A 466 -43.62 -25.23 0.63
C PRO A 466 -44.25 -24.66 -0.64
N ASN A 467 -43.97 -23.42 -1.01
CA ASN A 467 -44.65 -22.71 -2.09
C ASN A 467 -43.75 -22.45 -3.30
N TYR A 468 -42.45 -22.24 -3.07
CA TYR A 468 -41.50 -21.78 -4.08
C TYR A 468 -40.34 -22.76 -4.29
N CYS A 469 -39.93 -22.94 -5.54
CA CYS A 469 -38.86 -23.87 -5.94
C CYS A 469 -39.06 -25.33 -5.48
N VAL A 470 -40.31 -25.79 -5.44
CA VAL A 470 -40.69 -27.15 -5.01
C VAL A 470 -40.72 -28.18 -6.13
N SER A 471 -40.60 -27.75 -7.39
CA SER A 471 -40.77 -28.62 -8.56
C SER A 471 -39.53 -28.60 -9.47
N SER A 472 -39.29 -29.74 -10.13
CA SER A 472 -38.18 -29.90 -11.07
C SER A 472 -38.25 -28.84 -12.18
N PRO A 473 -37.11 -28.21 -12.56
CA PRO A 473 -35.74 -28.54 -12.16
C PRO A 473 -35.23 -27.81 -10.90
N HIS A 474 -36.10 -27.15 -10.14
CA HIS A 474 -35.74 -26.23 -9.06
C HIS A 474 -35.85 -26.85 -7.65
N ASP A 475 -36.34 -28.08 -7.56
CA ASP A 475 -36.55 -28.85 -6.32
C ASP A 475 -35.25 -29.15 -5.54
N ASN A 476 -34.08 -28.95 -6.15
CA ASN A 476 -32.78 -29.05 -5.50
C ASN A 476 -32.02 -27.72 -5.43
N ALA A 477 -32.70 -26.58 -5.56
CA ALA A 477 -32.05 -25.26 -5.53
C ALA A 477 -31.60 -24.89 -4.12
N ALA A 478 -30.33 -24.49 -3.95
CA ALA A 478 -29.82 -23.92 -2.70
C ALA A 478 -30.24 -22.45 -2.49
N ILE A 479 -30.63 -21.77 -3.57
CA ILE A 479 -31.14 -20.40 -3.56
C ILE A 479 -32.37 -20.33 -4.48
N CYS A 480 -33.48 -19.81 -3.97
CA CYS A 480 -34.73 -19.60 -4.69
C CYS A 480 -35.12 -18.12 -4.68
N GLN A 481 -35.19 -17.50 -5.86
CA GLN A 481 -35.62 -16.11 -6.02
C GLN A 481 -37.14 -16.04 -6.21
N VAL A 482 -37.82 -15.20 -5.44
CA VAL A 482 -39.28 -15.05 -5.42
C VAL A 482 -39.63 -13.57 -5.58
N LYS A 483 -40.50 -13.23 -6.52
CA LYS A 483 -40.90 -11.84 -6.75
C LYS A 483 -41.81 -11.36 -5.63
N ILE A 484 -41.53 -10.18 -5.07
CA ILE A 484 -42.40 -9.54 -4.07
C ILE A 484 -43.63 -9.04 -4.83
N MET A 485 -44.80 -9.65 -4.61
CA MET A 485 -46.05 -9.16 -5.15
C MET A 485 -46.48 -7.93 -4.35
N SER A 486 -46.46 -6.75 -4.98
CA SER A 486 -47.13 -5.57 -4.44
C SER A 486 -48.64 -5.82 -4.42
N PRO A 487 -49.36 -5.42 -3.34
CA PRO A 487 -50.80 -5.62 -3.24
C PRO A 487 -51.59 -4.88 -4.31
#